data_AF-A0A3S6A975-F1
#
_entry.id   AF-A0A3S6A975-F1
#
_cell.length_a   1.000
_cell.length_b   1.000
_cell.length_c   1.000
_cell.angle_alpha   90.00
_cell.angle_beta   90.00
_cell.angle_gamma   90.00
#
_symmetry.space_group_name_H-M   'P 1'
#
loop_
_entity.id
_entity.type
_entity.pdbx_description
1 polymer ?
#
loop_
_entity_poly.entity_id
_entity_poly.type
_entity_poly.pdbx_seq_one_letter_code
_entity_poly.pdbx_strand_id
1 'polypeptide(L)'
;EKDDYNWLDMVHWSNFLAYATPLPQIQDKSESPVPGLSFAVNISVGYYSSEHEAKTDLAAWSSVGEMRLLNETISPARRFFRIGTAESIPWSYMRREERTGELMRDRSGSPIWEGYCIDFMIRLSQKLNFEFEIVAPDVGHMGEMNERGEWDGVVGDLVRGETDFAVAALKMYSEREEVIDFLPPYYEQTGISIAIRKPVRRTSLFKFMTVLRVEVWLSIVAALVGTAIMIWFMDKYSPYSSRNNRQAYPYACRDFTLRESFWFALTSFTPQGGGEAPKAISGRMLVAAYWLFVVLMLATFTANLAAFLTVERMQTPVQSLEQLARQSRINYTVVKDSDTHQYFMNMKFAEDTLYRMWKELALNASKDFKKFRIWDYPIKEQYGHILLAINSSQPVADAKEGFANVDAHENADYA
;
A
#
# COMPACT_ATOMS: atom_id res chain seq x y z
N GLU A 1 30.16 -23.14 -26.48
CA GLU A 1 29.45 -23.62 -27.68
C GLU A 1 27.97 -23.50 -27.40
N LYS A 2 27.25 -22.70 -28.19
CA LYS A 2 25.78 -22.67 -28.15
C LYS A 2 25.33 -23.81 -29.07
N ASP A 3 24.67 -24.81 -28.51
CA ASP A 3 23.91 -25.77 -29.30
C ASP A 3 22.74 -25.01 -29.94
N ASP A 4 22.94 -24.49 -31.15
CA ASP A 4 21.87 -24.04 -32.03
C ASP A 4 21.03 -25.27 -32.38
N TYR A 5 20.08 -25.61 -31.49
CA TYR A 5 19.07 -26.62 -31.73
C TYR A 5 18.12 -26.10 -32.80
N ASN A 6 18.51 -26.28 -34.07
CA ASN A 6 17.68 -25.93 -35.20
C ASN A 6 16.57 -26.99 -35.28
N TRP A 7 15.32 -26.63 -34.99
CA TRP A 7 14.18 -27.55 -35.06
C TRP A 7 14.06 -28.24 -36.42
N LEU A 8 14.63 -27.64 -37.47
CA LEU A 8 14.76 -28.21 -38.81
C LEU A 8 15.61 -29.49 -38.84
N ASP A 9 16.55 -29.68 -37.91
CA ASP A 9 17.37 -30.89 -37.80
C ASP A 9 16.58 -32.09 -37.23
N MET A 10 15.45 -31.83 -36.56
CA MET A 10 14.48 -32.88 -36.18
C MET A 10 13.57 -33.27 -37.35
N VAL A 11 13.54 -32.47 -38.43
CA VAL A 11 12.70 -32.69 -39.61
C VAL A 11 13.54 -33.30 -40.73
N HIS A 12 13.55 -34.63 -40.79
CA HIS A 12 14.22 -35.34 -41.87
C HIS A 12 13.40 -35.37 -43.16
N TRP A 13 13.89 -34.69 -44.19
CA TRP A 13 13.37 -34.72 -45.57
C TRP A 13 13.83 -36.00 -46.28
N SER A 14 12.91 -36.87 -46.67
CA SER A 14 13.25 -38.06 -47.46
C SER A 14 12.18 -38.40 -48.50
N ASN A 15 12.66 -38.90 -49.66
CA ASN A 15 11.96 -39.33 -50.88
C ASN A 15 11.75 -38.28 -51.97
N PHE A 16 12.72 -38.17 -52.90
CA PHE A 16 12.67 -37.14 -53.93
C PHE A 16 11.93 -37.49 -55.22
N LEU A 17 11.67 -38.75 -55.55
CA LEU A 17 11.05 -39.11 -56.84
C LEU A 17 10.26 -40.41 -56.76
N ALA A 18 8.96 -40.36 -57.04
CA ALA A 18 8.14 -41.54 -57.34
C ALA A 18 7.38 -41.34 -58.66
N TYR A 19 7.24 -42.41 -59.43
CA TYR A 19 6.42 -42.42 -60.65
C TYR A 19 4.94 -42.24 -60.26
N ALA A 20 4.33 -41.13 -60.69
CA ALA A 20 2.89 -40.94 -60.59
C ALA A 20 2.23 -41.21 -61.93
N THR A 21 1.13 -41.95 -61.93
CA THR A 21 0.23 -42.05 -63.08
C THR A 21 -0.55 -40.74 -63.23
N PRO A 22 -0.67 -40.17 -64.44
CA PRO A 22 -1.43 -38.94 -64.63
C PRO A 22 -2.89 -39.13 -64.21
N LEU A 23 -3.45 -38.14 -63.50
CA LEU A 23 -4.88 -38.06 -63.24
C LEU A 23 -5.65 -38.12 -64.58
N PRO A 24 -6.83 -38.75 -64.63
CA PRO A 24 -7.61 -38.78 -65.86
C PRO A 24 -8.07 -37.36 -66.20
N GLN A 25 -7.34 -36.70 -67.11
CA GLN A 25 -7.88 -35.55 -67.82
C GLN A 25 -9.03 -36.04 -68.69
N ILE A 26 -10.13 -35.30 -68.69
CA ILE A 26 -11.26 -35.47 -69.61
C ILE A 26 -10.67 -35.45 -71.03
N GLN A 27 -10.62 -36.62 -71.66
CA GLN A 27 -9.90 -36.82 -72.92
C GLN A 27 -10.84 -36.51 -74.09
N ASP A 28 -10.56 -35.42 -74.81
CA ASP A 28 -11.05 -35.26 -76.17
C ASP A 28 -10.45 -36.37 -77.04
N LYS A 29 -11.33 -37.11 -77.73
CA LYS A 29 -10.98 -38.27 -78.54
C LYS A 29 -10.34 -37.85 -79.86
N SER A 30 -9.04 -37.56 -79.87
CA SER A 30 -8.19 -37.74 -81.06
C SER A 30 -6.71 -37.44 -80.76
N GLU A 31 -6.01 -38.36 -80.08
CA GLU A 31 -4.58 -38.60 -80.25
C GLU A 31 -4.14 -39.75 -79.33
N SER A 32 -3.25 -40.62 -79.81
CA SER A 32 -2.62 -41.66 -78.99
C SER A 32 -1.84 -41.02 -77.84
N PRO A 33 -2.08 -41.39 -76.57
CA PRO A 33 -1.41 -40.73 -75.46
C PRO A 33 0.04 -41.18 -75.40
N VAL A 34 0.98 -40.28 -75.68
CA VAL A 34 2.38 -40.45 -75.28
C VAL A 34 2.41 -40.30 -73.75
N PRO A 35 2.95 -41.27 -72.98
CA PRO A 35 3.04 -41.11 -71.54
C PRO A 35 4.02 -39.99 -71.22
N GLY A 36 3.51 -38.82 -70.83
CA GLY A 36 4.32 -37.75 -70.28
C GLY A 36 4.93 -38.19 -68.96
N LEU A 37 6.24 -38.04 -68.80
CA LEU A 37 6.93 -38.21 -67.52
C LEU A 37 6.44 -37.12 -66.56
N SER A 38 5.56 -37.47 -65.62
CA SER A 38 5.17 -36.59 -64.52
C SER A 38 5.90 -37.01 -63.24
N PHE A 39 6.63 -36.07 -62.66
CA PHE A 39 7.37 -36.26 -61.40
C PHE A 39 6.47 -35.85 -60.23
N ALA A 40 6.27 -36.75 -59.27
CA ALA A 40 5.61 -36.41 -58.01
C ALA A 40 6.67 -36.25 -56.91
N VAL A 41 6.66 -35.10 -56.25
CA VAL A 41 7.50 -34.81 -55.08
C VAL A 41 6.71 -35.20 -53.84
N ASN A 42 7.26 -36.11 -53.03
CA ASN A 42 6.69 -36.51 -51.76
C ASN A 42 7.56 -35.98 -50.62
N ILE A 43 6.97 -35.20 -49.73
CA ILE A 43 7.62 -34.66 -48.54
C ILE A 43 6.95 -35.32 -47.34
N SER A 44 7.68 -36.13 -46.58
CA SER A 44 7.23 -36.60 -45.27
C SER A 44 7.84 -35.74 -44.16
N VAL A 45 7.01 -35.28 -43.25
CA VAL A 45 7.42 -34.61 -42.00
C VAL A 45 7.31 -35.64 -40.89
N GLY A 46 8.44 -36.00 -40.29
CA GLY A 46 8.50 -36.91 -39.14
C GLY A 46 8.91 -36.19 -37.88
N TYR A 47 8.42 -36.68 -36.74
CA TYR A 47 8.86 -36.29 -35.41
C TYR A 47 9.69 -37.43 -34.80
N TYR A 48 10.82 -37.07 -34.20
CA TYR A 48 11.66 -38.00 -33.47
C TYR A 48 11.32 -37.90 -31.97
N SER A 49 10.83 -38.99 -31.39
CA SER A 49 10.60 -39.09 -29.94
C SER A 49 11.81 -39.71 -29.28
N SER A 50 12.45 -38.98 -28.36
CA SER A 50 13.58 -39.48 -27.56
C SER A 50 13.17 -40.58 -26.57
N GLU A 51 11.91 -40.60 -26.12
CA GLU A 51 11.43 -41.61 -25.15
C GLU A 51 11.29 -43.01 -25.76
N HIS A 52 11.00 -43.10 -27.07
CA HIS A 52 10.73 -44.38 -27.74
C HIS A 52 11.79 -44.74 -28.79
N GLU A 53 12.84 -43.93 -28.95
CA GLU A 53 13.85 -44.03 -30.03
C GLU A 53 13.22 -44.28 -31.42
N ALA A 54 12.01 -43.76 -31.64
CA ALA A 54 11.20 -44.10 -32.80
C ALA A 54 10.88 -42.84 -33.62
N LYS A 55 11.05 -42.97 -34.94
CA LYS A 55 10.64 -41.97 -35.92
C LYS A 55 9.17 -42.18 -36.26
N THR A 56 8.33 -41.22 -35.92
CA THR A 56 6.90 -41.23 -36.28
C THR A 56 6.64 -40.19 -37.37
N ASP A 57 6.23 -40.65 -38.55
CA ASP A 57 5.83 -39.74 -39.64
C ASP A 57 4.47 -39.09 -39.29
N LEU A 58 4.43 -37.76 -39.24
CA LEU A 58 3.27 -36.96 -38.83
C LEU A 58 2.36 -36.64 -40.02
N ALA A 59 2.96 -36.21 -41.12
CA ALA A 59 2.25 -35.78 -42.31
C ALA A 59 3.05 -36.11 -43.56
N ALA A 60 2.35 -36.50 -44.62
CA ALA A 60 2.91 -36.61 -45.95
C ALA A 60 2.22 -35.61 -46.87
N TRP A 61 3.02 -34.81 -47.55
CA TRP A 61 2.60 -33.94 -48.63
C TRP A 61 3.08 -34.53 -49.95
N SER A 62 2.21 -34.54 -50.95
CA SER A 62 2.53 -34.97 -52.31
C SER A 62 2.19 -33.85 -53.27
N SER A 63 3.02 -33.61 -54.29
CA SER A 63 2.78 -32.54 -55.28
C SER A 63 1.51 -32.71 -56.12
N VAL A 64 0.87 -33.88 -56.07
CA VAL A 64 -0.38 -34.21 -56.81
C VAL A 64 -1.60 -34.24 -55.86
N GLY A 65 -1.44 -33.91 -54.57
CA GLY A 65 -2.52 -33.95 -53.59
C GLY A 65 -2.40 -32.94 -52.45
N GLU A 66 -3.37 -32.96 -51.55
CA GLU A 66 -3.34 -32.15 -50.32
C GLU A 66 -2.49 -32.82 -49.24
N MET A 67 -2.00 -32.03 -48.27
CA MET A 67 -1.25 -32.55 -47.12
C MET A 67 -2.15 -33.51 -46.32
N ARG A 68 -1.69 -34.76 -46.13
CA ARG A 68 -2.40 -35.76 -45.33
C ARG A 68 -1.65 -36.00 -44.03
N LEU A 69 -2.32 -35.83 -42.90
CA LEU A 69 -1.83 -36.32 -41.61
C LEU A 69 -1.82 -37.85 -41.67
N LEU A 70 -0.68 -38.46 -41.36
CA LEU A 70 -0.50 -39.92 -41.38
C LEU A 70 -0.92 -40.56 -40.06
N ASN A 71 -0.81 -39.83 -38.95
CA ASN A 71 -1.09 -40.32 -37.61
C ASN A 71 -1.98 -39.34 -36.84
N GLU A 72 -3.25 -39.72 -36.63
CA GLU A 72 -4.22 -38.96 -35.82
C GLU A 72 -4.13 -39.28 -34.31
N THR A 73 -3.31 -40.24 -33.91
CA THR A 73 -3.28 -40.80 -32.54
C THR A 73 -2.23 -40.18 -31.62
N ILE A 74 -1.58 -39.10 -32.03
CA ILE A 74 -0.51 -38.48 -31.25
C ILE A 74 -1.14 -37.64 -30.14
N SER A 75 -0.95 -38.07 -28.89
CA SER A 75 -1.31 -37.26 -27.74
C SER A 75 -0.49 -35.96 -27.77
N PRO A 76 -1.13 -34.79 -27.62
CA PRO A 76 -0.40 -33.53 -27.57
C PRO A 76 0.62 -33.58 -26.42
N ALA A 77 1.86 -33.20 -26.71
CA ALA A 77 2.90 -33.09 -25.69
C ALA A 77 2.42 -32.18 -24.56
N ARG A 78 2.80 -32.50 -23.32
CA ARG A 78 2.54 -31.60 -22.19
C ARG A 78 3.27 -30.29 -22.45
N ARG A 79 2.55 -29.19 -22.27
CA ARG A 79 3.13 -27.85 -22.42
C ARG A 79 4.17 -27.66 -21.32
N PHE A 80 5.36 -27.20 -21.68
CA PHE A 80 6.43 -26.88 -20.74
C PHE A 80 6.79 -25.40 -20.87
N PHE A 81 6.94 -24.70 -19.75
CA PHE A 81 7.27 -23.28 -19.74
C PHE A 81 8.42 -22.95 -18.80
N ARG A 82 9.32 -22.07 -19.24
CA ARG A 82 10.36 -21.46 -18.41
C ARG A 82 9.83 -20.16 -17.83
N ILE A 83 9.74 -20.09 -16.51
CA ILE A 83 9.12 -18.98 -15.81
C ILE A 83 10.18 -18.14 -15.12
N GLY A 84 10.32 -16.89 -15.57
CA GLY A 84 11.22 -15.92 -14.95
C GLY A 84 10.69 -15.45 -13.60
N THR A 85 11.54 -15.47 -12.57
CA THR A 85 11.24 -14.88 -11.26
C THR A 85 12.49 -14.32 -10.58
N ALA A 86 12.30 -13.42 -9.63
CA ALA A 86 13.39 -12.82 -8.85
C ALA A 86 13.06 -12.81 -7.35
N GLU A 87 14.10 -12.72 -6.49
CA GLU A 87 13.93 -12.78 -5.04
C GLU A 87 13.22 -11.53 -4.49
N SER A 88 12.01 -11.67 -3.96
CA SER A 88 11.20 -10.63 -3.33
C SER A 88 10.31 -11.23 -2.26
N ILE A 89 10.49 -10.86 -0.99
CA ILE A 89 9.70 -11.36 0.13
C ILE A 89 8.39 -10.54 0.23
N PRO A 90 7.20 -11.15 0.37
CA PRO A 90 6.89 -12.58 0.51
C PRO A 90 6.47 -13.29 -0.80
N TRP A 91 6.75 -12.67 -1.95
CA TRP A 91 6.25 -13.09 -3.26
C TRP A 91 6.97 -14.32 -3.82
N SER A 92 8.30 -14.28 -3.86
CA SER A 92 9.17 -15.31 -4.43
C SER A 92 10.51 -15.23 -3.74
N TYR A 93 10.89 -16.20 -2.91
CA TYR A 93 12.17 -16.20 -2.23
C TYR A 93 12.71 -17.63 -2.13
N MET A 94 14.03 -17.76 -2.09
CA MET A 94 14.65 -19.06 -1.94
C MET A 94 14.61 -19.48 -0.47
N ARG A 95 14.26 -20.74 -0.21
CA ARG A 95 14.24 -21.31 1.14
C ARG A 95 15.65 -21.26 1.74
N ARG A 96 15.78 -20.63 2.92
CA ARG A 96 17.02 -20.57 3.69
C ARG A 96 16.85 -21.36 4.99
N GLU A 97 17.88 -22.07 5.42
CA GLU A 97 17.86 -22.79 6.69
C GLU A 97 17.95 -21.83 7.88
N GLU A 98 17.05 -21.94 8.85
CA GLU A 98 16.90 -20.98 9.97
C GLU A 98 18.15 -20.84 10.85
N ARG A 99 19.01 -21.86 10.91
CA ARG A 99 20.21 -21.87 11.77
C ARG A 99 21.48 -21.36 11.10
N THR A 100 21.63 -21.63 9.81
CA THR A 100 22.87 -21.39 9.05
C THR A 100 22.71 -20.27 8.03
N GLY A 101 21.48 -19.97 7.60
CA GLY A 101 21.18 -18.99 6.54
C GLY A 101 21.53 -19.48 5.14
N GLU A 102 21.97 -20.73 4.99
CA GLU A 102 22.32 -21.31 3.70
C GLU A 102 21.07 -21.66 2.87
N LEU A 103 21.21 -21.55 1.55
CA LEU A 103 20.15 -21.86 0.60
C LEU A 103 19.88 -23.37 0.59
N MET A 104 18.65 -23.77 0.86
CA MET A 104 18.24 -25.15 0.70
C MET A 104 18.15 -25.48 -0.79
N ARG A 105 18.80 -26.56 -1.18
CA ARG A 105 18.81 -27.07 -2.55
C ARG A 105 18.01 -28.37 -2.63
N ASP A 106 17.33 -28.57 -3.75
CA ASP A 106 16.68 -29.84 -4.05
C ASP A 106 17.72 -30.92 -4.38
N ARG A 107 17.27 -32.17 -4.57
CA ARG A 107 18.10 -33.32 -4.95
C ARG A 107 18.88 -33.11 -6.24
N SER A 108 18.42 -32.22 -7.12
CA SER A 108 19.07 -31.79 -8.36
C SER A 108 20.14 -30.71 -8.15
N GLY A 109 20.24 -30.12 -6.96
CA GLY A 109 21.16 -29.02 -6.67
C GLY A 109 20.59 -27.62 -6.93
N SER A 110 19.39 -27.49 -7.47
CA SER A 110 18.71 -26.19 -7.70
C SER A 110 18.15 -25.62 -6.39
N PRO A 111 18.18 -24.28 -6.19
CA PRO A 111 17.59 -23.66 -5.00
C PRO A 111 16.07 -23.89 -4.94
N ILE A 112 15.56 -24.19 -3.75
CA ILE A 112 14.13 -24.38 -3.53
C ILE A 112 13.45 -23.02 -3.44
N TRP A 113 12.51 -22.76 -4.33
CA TRP A 113 11.72 -21.53 -4.34
C TRP A 113 10.44 -21.69 -3.52
N GLU A 114 10.09 -20.65 -2.78
CA GLU A 114 8.85 -20.51 -2.03
C GLU A 114 8.26 -19.11 -2.19
N GLY A 115 6.99 -18.96 -1.83
CA GLY A 115 6.31 -17.67 -1.82
C GLY A 115 5.00 -17.70 -2.60
N TYR A 116 4.28 -16.59 -2.52
CA TYR A 116 2.95 -16.45 -3.13
C TYR A 116 2.95 -16.72 -4.64
N CYS A 117 3.93 -16.20 -5.38
CA CYS A 117 4.06 -16.38 -6.82
C CYS A 117 4.30 -17.84 -7.20
N ILE A 118 5.07 -18.56 -6.37
CA ILE A 118 5.39 -19.99 -6.60
C ILE A 118 4.16 -20.85 -6.38
N ASP A 119 3.45 -20.64 -5.25
CA ASP A 119 2.20 -21.34 -4.94
C ASP A 119 1.12 -21.05 -6.00
N PHE A 120 1.06 -19.80 -6.47
CA PHE A 120 0.19 -19.40 -7.57
C PHE A 120 0.50 -20.19 -8.84
N MET A 121 1.77 -20.31 -9.20
CA MET A 121 2.20 -21.06 -10.39
C MET A 121 1.92 -22.55 -10.29
N ILE A 122 2.13 -23.17 -9.13
CA ILE A 122 1.79 -24.59 -8.88
C ILE A 122 0.29 -24.82 -9.09
N ARG A 123 -0.56 -23.91 -8.59
CA ARG A 123 -2.02 -24.02 -8.78
C ARG A 123 -2.43 -23.78 -10.23
N LEU A 124 -1.77 -22.84 -10.91
CA LEU A 124 -2.05 -22.54 -12.30
C LEU A 124 -1.66 -23.71 -13.21
N SER A 125 -0.52 -24.35 -12.94
CA SER A 125 -0.02 -25.50 -13.70
C SER A 125 -0.94 -26.72 -13.56
N GLN A 126 -1.47 -26.97 -12.35
CA GLN A 126 -2.47 -28.02 -12.11
C GLN A 126 -3.79 -27.76 -12.85
N LYS A 127 -4.23 -26.49 -12.91
CA LYS A 127 -5.50 -26.11 -13.55
C LYS A 127 -5.42 -26.12 -15.08
N LEU A 128 -4.29 -25.71 -15.63
CA LEU A 128 -4.06 -25.61 -17.08
C LEU A 128 -3.27 -26.80 -17.65
N ASN A 129 -2.86 -27.75 -16.81
CA ASN A 129 -2.15 -28.99 -17.14
C ASN A 129 -0.86 -28.75 -17.96
N PHE A 130 0.05 -27.93 -17.41
CA PHE A 130 1.39 -27.71 -17.96
C PHE A 130 2.46 -27.98 -16.91
N GLU A 131 3.67 -28.24 -17.37
CA GLU A 131 4.87 -28.36 -16.55
C GLU A 131 5.69 -27.08 -16.67
N PHE A 132 6.47 -26.75 -15.64
CA PHE A 132 7.28 -25.53 -15.67
C PHE A 132 8.56 -25.67 -14.86
N GLU A 133 9.53 -24.83 -15.20
CA GLU A 133 10.74 -24.62 -14.44
C GLU A 133 10.85 -23.14 -14.07
N ILE A 134 11.34 -22.89 -12.86
CA ILE A 134 11.57 -21.53 -12.36
C ILE A 134 13.00 -21.14 -12.67
N VAL A 135 13.16 -20.06 -13.43
CA VAL A 135 14.45 -19.53 -13.84
C VAL A 135 14.66 -18.18 -13.15
N ALA A 136 15.81 -18.03 -12.50
CA ALA A 136 16.25 -16.75 -11.95
C ALA A 136 17.17 -16.05 -12.96
N PRO A 137 17.16 -14.71 -13.03
CA PRO A 137 18.06 -13.98 -13.90
C PRO A 137 19.51 -14.14 -13.45
N ASP A 138 20.42 -14.26 -14.42
CA ASP A 138 21.87 -14.34 -14.18
C ASP A 138 22.45 -12.98 -13.76
N VAL A 139 21.92 -11.90 -14.31
CA VAL A 139 22.37 -10.52 -14.10
C VAL A 139 21.18 -9.63 -13.85
N GLY A 140 21.25 -8.80 -12.81
CA GLY A 140 20.18 -7.88 -12.43
C GLY A 140 19.14 -8.55 -11.53
N HIS A 141 18.02 -7.88 -11.33
CA HIS A 141 16.95 -8.31 -10.43
C HIS A 141 15.60 -8.30 -11.15
N MET A 142 14.79 -7.26 -10.99
CA MET A 142 13.50 -7.13 -11.69
C MET A 142 13.64 -6.63 -13.13
N GLY A 143 14.68 -5.84 -13.42
CA GLY A 143 14.97 -5.30 -14.73
C GLY A 143 15.01 -3.78 -14.76
N GLU A 144 16.22 -3.25 -14.94
CA GLU A 144 16.53 -1.85 -15.17
C GLU A 144 17.13 -1.69 -16.58
N MET A 145 16.90 -0.51 -17.16
CA MET A 145 17.41 -0.16 -18.48
C MET A 145 18.75 0.55 -18.33
N ASN A 146 19.79 0.01 -18.96
CA ASN A 146 21.09 0.66 -19.03
C ASN A 146 21.06 1.87 -19.98
N GLU A 147 22.06 2.77 -19.90
CA GLU A 147 22.19 3.94 -20.81
C GLU A 147 22.22 3.57 -22.31
N ARG A 148 22.57 2.33 -22.64
CA ARG A 148 22.60 1.78 -24.00
C ARG A 148 21.24 1.26 -24.48
N GLY A 149 20.25 1.26 -23.61
CA GLY A 149 18.91 0.72 -23.86
C GLY A 149 18.78 -0.80 -23.76
N GLU A 150 19.75 -1.46 -23.14
CA GLU A 150 19.70 -2.89 -22.83
C GLU A 150 19.05 -3.11 -21.47
N TRP A 151 18.13 -4.09 -21.40
CA TRP A 151 17.45 -4.47 -20.17
C TRP A 151 18.15 -5.65 -19.49
N ASP A 152 18.28 -5.58 -18.17
CA ASP A 152 18.76 -6.67 -17.33
C ASP A 152 17.61 -7.36 -16.56
N GLY A 153 17.95 -8.31 -15.68
CA GLY A 153 16.99 -8.99 -14.80
C GLY A 153 15.91 -9.76 -15.55
N VAL A 154 14.78 -9.95 -14.86
CA VAL A 154 13.62 -10.68 -15.40
C VAL A 154 13.08 -10.06 -16.69
N VAL A 155 13.05 -8.73 -16.81
CA VAL A 155 12.64 -8.05 -18.06
C VAL A 155 13.63 -8.34 -19.19
N GLY A 156 14.93 -8.31 -18.92
CA GLY A 156 15.96 -8.64 -19.90
C GLY A 156 15.86 -10.07 -20.43
N ASP A 157 15.63 -11.04 -19.55
CA ASP A 157 15.48 -12.46 -19.92
C ASP A 157 14.24 -12.69 -20.80
N LEU A 158 13.15 -11.98 -20.54
CA LEU A 158 11.95 -11.99 -21.39
C LEU A 158 12.23 -11.42 -22.78
N VAL A 159 12.89 -10.27 -22.85
CA VAL A 159 13.25 -9.62 -24.14
C VAL A 159 14.20 -10.51 -24.96
N ARG A 160 15.10 -11.25 -24.30
CA ARG A 160 16.00 -12.21 -24.96
C ARG A 160 15.34 -13.55 -25.33
N GLY A 161 14.15 -13.85 -24.83
CA GLY A 161 13.47 -15.14 -25.03
C GLY A 161 14.08 -16.30 -24.23
N GLU A 162 14.83 -16.00 -23.16
CA GLU A 162 15.41 -16.98 -22.24
C GLU A 162 14.33 -17.55 -21.31
N THR A 163 13.28 -16.76 -21.03
CA THR A 163 12.08 -17.18 -20.31
C THR A 163 10.84 -16.94 -21.18
N ASP A 164 9.82 -17.78 -21.03
CA ASP A 164 8.62 -17.73 -21.89
C ASP A 164 7.58 -16.73 -21.34
N PHE A 165 7.47 -16.64 -20.01
CA PHE A 165 6.76 -15.57 -19.31
C PHE A 165 7.35 -15.42 -17.89
N ALA A 166 7.05 -14.32 -17.22
CA ALA A 166 7.54 -14.07 -15.87
C ALA A 166 6.41 -13.93 -14.86
N VAL A 167 6.64 -14.46 -13.66
CA VAL A 167 5.76 -14.24 -12.49
C VAL A 167 6.63 -13.80 -11.33
N ALA A 168 6.59 -12.49 -11.07
CA ALA A 168 7.34 -11.84 -10.02
C ALA A 168 6.55 -10.65 -9.47
N ALA A 169 7.08 -10.02 -8.41
CA ALA A 169 6.60 -8.76 -7.87
C ALA A 169 7.01 -7.56 -8.76
N LEU A 170 6.72 -7.66 -10.06
CA LEU A 170 7.12 -6.68 -11.07
C LEU A 170 6.07 -5.57 -11.19
N LYS A 171 6.50 -4.32 -11.04
CA LYS A 171 5.64 -3.15 -11.25
C LYS A 171 5.52 -2.85 -12.74
N MET A 172 4.29 -2.56 -13.17
CA MET A 172 3.97 -2.09 -14.51
C MET A 172 4.37 -0.61 -14.65
N TYR A 173 5.45 -0.37 -15.38
CA TYR A 173 5.90 0.97 -15.77
C TYR A 173 5.81 1.13 -17.27
N SER A 174 5.58 2.36 -17.74
CA SER A 174 5.47 2.67 -19.18
C SER A 174 6.71 2.21 -19.95
N GLU A 175 7.91 2.42 -19.39
CA GLU A 175 9.17 2.02 -20.01
C GLU A 175 9.29 0.49 -20.20
N ARG A 176 8.71 -0.29 -19.27
CA ARG A 176 8.68 -1.75 -19.38
C ARG A 176 7.61 -2.23 -20.36
N GLU A 177 6.46 -1.57 -20.40
CA GLU A 177 5.36 -1.89 -21.32
C GLU A 177 5.73 -1.66 -22.79
N GLU A 178 6.73 -0.81 -23.07
CA GLU A 178 7.27 -0.63 -24.43
C GLU A 178 8.02 -1.87 -24.96
N VAL A 179 8.54 -2.72 -24.08
CA VAL A 179 9.36 -3.89 -24.45
C VAL A 179 8.72 -5.23 -24.14
N ILE A 180 7.80 -5.28 -23.18
CA ILE A 180 7.09 -6.49 -22.78
C ILE A 180 5.59 -6.22 -22.58
N ASP A 181 4.77 -7.22 -22.92
CA ASP A 181 3.33 -7.16 -22.66
C ASP A 181 3.00 -7.61 -21.22
N PHE A 182 2.13 -6.85 -20.56
CA PHE A 182 1.64 -7.19 -19.22
C PHE A 182 0.22 -7.75 -19.26
N LEU A 183 -0.04 -8.70 -18.37
CA LEU A 183 -1.40 -9.10 -18.02
C LEU A 183 -2.03 -8.09 -17.04
N PRO A 184 -3.37 -8.04 -16.95
CA PRO A 184 -4.03 -7.27 -15.90
C PRO A 184 -3.45 -7.61 -14.51
N PRO A 185 -3.13 -6.61 -13.68
CA PRO A 185 -2.46 -6.83 -12.41
C PRO A 185 -3.32 -7.71 -11.50
N TYR A 186 -2.73 -8.80 -11.01
CA TYR A 186 -3.42 -9.74 -10.10
C TYR A 186 -3.41 -9.25 -8.63
N TYR A 187 -2.64 -8.20 -8.32
CA TYR A 187 -2.55 -7.60 -6.99
C TYR A 187 -2.71 -6.07 -7.10
N GLU A 188 -3.88 -5.57 -6.71
CA GLU A 188 -4.25 -4.15 -6.86
C GLU A 188 -3.79 -3.26 -5.70
N GLN A 189 -3.46 -3.84 -4.54
CA GLN A 189 -3.00 -3.07 -3.36
C GLN A 189 -1.51 -2.69 -3.48
N THR A 190 -1.14 -2.03 -4.58
CA THR A 190 0.22 -1.54 -4.80
C THR A 190 0.26 -0.03 -4.70
N GLY A 191 1.26 0.49 -3.98
CA GLY A 191 1.44 1.92 -3.77
C GLY A 191 2.57 2.21 -2.78
N ILE A 192 3.01 3.47 -2.74
CA ILE A 192 3.97 3.93 -1.73
C ILE A 192 3.21 4.13 -0.42
N SER A 193 3.59 3.38 0.61
CA SER A 193 3.06 3.51 1.96
C SER A 193 4.06 4.24 2.85
N ILE A 194 3.56 4.87 3.91
CA ILE A 194 4.38 5.60 4.89
C ILE A 194 4.33 4.80 6.18
N ALA A 195 5.51 4.41 6.70
CA ALA A 195 5.63 3.63 7.91
C ALA A 195 6.05 4.54 9.07
N ILE A 196 5.14 4.82 10.00
CA ILE A 196 5.42 5.66 11.18
C ILE A 196 5.21 4.83 12.43
N ARG A 197 6.11 5.00 13.42
CA ARG A 197 5.93 4.40 14.73
C ARG A 197 4.65 4.90 15.38
N LYS A 198 3.87 3.97 15.93
CA LYS A 198 2.72 4.32 16.75
C LYS A 198 3.19 5.10 17.98
N PRO A 199 2.75 6.35 18.20
CA PRO A 199 3.29 7.19 19.25
C PRO A 199 3.03 6.58 20.63
N VAL A 200 4.10 6.42 21.42
CA VAL A 200 4.01 5.88 22.78
C VAL A 200 3.48 6.97 23.70
N ARG A 201 2.30 6.75 24.29
CA ARG A 201 1.62 7.75 25.11
C ARG A 201 2.19 7.75 26.53
N ARG A 202 2.72 8.88 26.97
CA ARG A 202 3.08 9.08 28.39
C ARG A 202 1.80 9.20 29.23
N THR A 203 1.66 8.36 30.25
CA THR A 203 0.58 8.47 31.22
C THR A 203 0.91 9.58 32.21
N SER A 204 0.07 10.62 32.25
CA SER A 204 0.16 11.66 33.28
C SER A 204 -0.95 11.44 34.29
N LEU A 205 -0.61 11.48 35.59
CA LEU A 205 -1.59 11.32 36.68
C LEU A 205 -2.61 12.46 36.70
N PHE A 206 -2.21 13.69 36.31
CA PHE A 206 -3.06 14.87 36.33
C PHE A 206 -3.81 15.12 35.03
N LYS A 207 -3.86 14.13 34.12
CA LYS A 207 -4.52 14.26 32.82
C LYS A 207 -6.02 14.52 32.93
N PHE A 208 -6.68 14.08 33.99
CA PHE A 208 -8.09 14.40 34.23
C PHE A 208 -8.34 15.90 34.50
N MET A 209 -7.32 16.62 35.00
CA MET A 209 -7.44 18.04 35.31
C MET A 209 -7.39 18.92 34.06
N THR A 210 -6.78 18.42 32.96
CA THR A 210 -6.68 19.14 31.68
C THR A 210 -7.99 19.18 30.89
N VAL A 211 -9.03 18.49 31.37
CA VAL A 211 -10.37 18.48 30.77
C VAL A 211 -11.05 19.84 30.86
N LEU A 212 -10.77 20.59 31.94
CA LEU A 212 -11.22 21.96 32.11
C LEU A 212 -10.04 22.91 32.01
N ARG A 213 -10.27 24.08 31.40
CA ARG A 213 -9.25 25.11 31.35
C ARG A 213 -9.02 25.70 32.74
N VAL A 214 -7.81 26.22 32.98
CA VAL A 214 -7.40 26.77 34.28
C VAL A 214 -8.30 27.92 34.72
N GLU A 215 -8.80 28.72 33.79
CA GLU A 215 -9.72 29.84 34.08
C GLU A 215 -11.05 29.34 34.67
N VAL A 216 -11.54 28.19 34.20
CA VAL A 216 -12.77 27.57 34.71
C VAL A 216 -12.53 27.01 36.12
N TRP A 217 -11.38 26.40 36.37
CA TRP A 217 -10.99 25.94 37.71
C TRP A 217 -10.95 27.08 38.72
N LEU A 218 -10.32 28.20 38.35
CA LEU A 218 -10.29 29.40 39.19
C LEU A 218 -11.70 29.96 39.43
N SER A 219 -12.55 29.93 38.40
CA SER A 219 -13.95 30.37 38.51
C SER A 219 -14.77 29.48 39.45
N ILE A 220 -14.54 28.16 39.47
CA ILE A 220 -15.19 27.23 40.41
C ILE A 220 -14.77 27.54 41.85
N VAL A 221 -13.47 27.74 42.09
CA VAL A 221 -12.96 28.08 43.42
C VAL A 221 -13.53 29.43 43.89
N ALA A 222 -13.54 30.43 43.01
CA ALA A 222 -14.13 31.75 43.29
C ALA A 222 -15.63 31.66 43.58
N ALA A 223 -16.38 30.86 42.81
CA ALA A 223 -17.81 30.63 43.05
C ALA A 223 -18.06 29.94 44.40
N LEU A 224 -17.25 28.94 44.76
CA LEU A 224 -17.37 28.23 46.04
C LEU A 224 -17.13 29.17 47.23
N VAL A 225 -16.05 29.96 47.20
CA VAL A 225 -15.76 30.95 48.25
C VAL A 225 -16.83 32.05 48.29
N GLY A 226 -17.25 32.55 47.13
CA GLY A 226 -18.30 33.56 47.00
C GLY A 226 -19.63 33.10 47.59
N THR A 227 -20.07 31.88 47.27
CA THR A 227 -21.29 31.30 47.84
C THR A 227 -21.17 31.09 49.35
N ALA A 228 -20.02 30.63 49.86
CA ALA A 228 -19.80 30.48 51.29
C ALA A 228 -19.92 31.81 52.05
N ILE A 229 -19.32 32.89 51.51
CA ILE A 229 -19.42 34.24 52.08
C ILE A 229 -20.86 34.76 52.01
N MET A 230 -21.55 34.56 50.90
CA MET A 230 -22.95 34.99 50.74
C MET A 230 -23.89 34.26 51.70
N ILE A 231 -23.74 32.94 51.88
CA ILE A 231 -24.52 32.17 52.86
C ILE A 231 -24.29 32.71 54.27
N TRP A 232 -23.03 32.94 54.66
CA TRP A 232 -22.70 33.52 55.96
C TRP A 232 -23.31 34.92 56.14
N PHE A 233 -23.20 35.78 55.14
CA PHE A 233 -23.76 37.12 55.17
C PHE A 233 -25.29 37.09 55.33
N MET A 234 -25.97 36.25 54.56
CA MET A 234 -27.42 36.11 54.61
C MET A 234 -27.89 35.51 55.94
N ASP A 235 -27.16 34.57 56.52
CA ASP A 235 -27.48 34.02 57.84
C ASP A 235 -27.26 35.03 58.98
N LYS A 236 -26.27 35.90 58.85
CA LYS A 236 -25.94 36.93 59.85
C LYS A 236 -26.92 38.10 59.88
N TYR A 237 -27.39 38.55 58.73
CA TYR A 237 -28.21 39.77 58.60
C TYR A 237 -29.71 39.51 58.36
N SER A 238 -30.11 38.31 57.97
CA SER A 238 -31.53 38.03 57.73
C SER A 238 -32.31 37.95 59.05
N PRO A 239 -33.40 38.74 59.21
CA PRO A 239 -34.22 38.70 60.42
C PRO A 239 -34.96 37.36 60.59
N TYR A 240 -35.11 36.60 59.52
CA TYR A 240 -35.77 35.29 59.47
C TYR A 240 -34.80 34.09 59.61
N SER A 241 -33.50 34.34 59.81
CA SER A 241 -32.54 33.25 60.10
C SER A 241 -32.81 32.63 61.47
N SER A 242 -32.53 31.33 61.61
CA SER A 242 -32.61 30.58 62.87
C SER A 242 -31.78 31.19 64.00
N ARG A 243 -30.73 31.94 63.65
CA ARG A 243 -29.86 32.63 64.61
C ARG A 243 -30.48 33.91 65.17
N ASN A 244 -31.25 34.65 64.36
CA ASN A 244 -31.85 35.92 64.75
C ASN A 244 -33.30 35.76 65.26
N ASN A 245 -34.01 34.71 64.84
CA ASN A 245 -35.36 34.41 65.27
C ASN A 245 -35.46 33.06 65.99
N ARG A 246 -34.81 32.95 67.15
CA ARG A 246 -34.76 31.73 67.97
C ARG A 246 -36.13 31.33 68.56
N GLN A 247 -37.09 32.24 68.58
CA GLN A 247 -38.46 31.99 69.04
C GLN A 247 -39.29 31.19 68.01
N ALA A 248 -39.03 31.37 66.70
CA ALA A 248 -39.70 30.62 65.64
C ALA A 248 -39.10 29.22 65.39
N TYR A 249 -37.89 28.95 65.89
CA TYR A 249 -37.16 27.69 65.71
C TYR A 249 -36.66 27.15 67.06
N PRO A 250 -37.51 26.41 67.82
CA PRO A 250 -37.17 25.90 69.16
C PRO A 250 -36.32 24.62 69.16
N TYR A 251 -35.92 24.11 67.99
CA TYR A 251 -35.05 22.94 67.83
C TYR A 251 -33.62 23.36 67.43
N ALA A 252 -32.63 22.48 67.65
CA ALA A 252 -31.24 22.76 67.28
C ALA A 252 -31.08 22.77 65.75
N CYS A 253 -31.05 23.98 65.16
CA CYS A 253 -30.70 24.19 63.76
C CYS A 253 -29.19 24.37 63.61
N ARG A 254 -28.65 24.03 62.43
CA ARG A 254 -27.26 24.34 62.10
C ARG A 254 -27.02 25.86 62.04
N ASP A 255 -26.03 26.32 62.81
CA ASP A 255 -25.55 27.70 62.76
C ASP A 255 -24.50 27.87 61.64
N PHE A 256 -24.77 28.77 60.69
CA PHE A 256 -23.85 29.04 59.57
C PHE A 256 -22.77 30.05 59.97
N THR A 257 -21.74 29.58 60.68
CA THR A 257 -20.47 30.32 60.83
C THR A 257 -19.68 30.31 59.52
N LEU A 258 -18.69 31.19 59.32
CA LEU A 258 -17.89 31.21 58.07
C LEU A 258 -17.29 29.84 57.72
N ARG A 259 -16.80 29.10 58.73
CA ARG A 259 -16.29 27.74 58.56
C ARG A 259 -17.38 26.75 58.15
N GLU A 260 -18.54 26.83 58.78
CA GLU A 260 -19.69 25.95 58.48
C GLU A 260 -20.32 26.27 57.11
N SER A 261 -20.37 27.54 56.71
CA SER A 261 -20.81 27.96 55.38
C SER A 261 -19.85 27.50 54.29
N PHE A 262 -18.54 27.57 54.54
CA PHE A 262 -17.54 27.01 53.63
C PHE A 262 -17.64 25.48 53.56
N TRP A 263 -17.80 24.80 54.69
CA TRP A 263 -18.01 23.36 54.74
C TRP A 263 -19.29 22.96 54.00
N PHE A 264 -20.39 23.69 54.18
CA PHE A 264 -21.65 23.49 53.47
C PHE A 264 -21.51 23.69 51.95
N ALA A 265 -20.82 24.74 51.51
CA ALA A 265 -20.57 25.00 50.09
C ALA A 265 -19.70 23.88 49.46
N LEU A 266 -18.63 23.48 50.14
CA LEU A 266 -17.74 22.40 49.70
C LEU A 266 -18.45 21.04 49.62
N THR A 267 -19.21 20.68 50.66
CA THR A 267 -19.95 19.41 50.70
C THR A 267 -21.11 19.40 49.71
N SER A 268 -21.76 20.55 49.47
CA SER A 268 -22.76 20.71 48.41
C SER A 268 -22.20 20.64 46.99
N PHE A 269 -20.90 20.92 46.80
CA PHE A 269 -20.23 20.72 45.51
C PHE A 269 -20.07 19.24 45.17
N THR A 270 -19.99 18.39 46.19
CA THR A 270 -19.93 16.93 46.03
C THR A 270 -21.34 16.31 46.04
N PRO A 271 -21.54 15.15 45.40
CA PRO A 271 -22.83 14.45 45.41
C PRO A 271 -23.35 14.03 46.80
N GLN A 272 -22.51 14.10 47.85
CA GLN A 272 -22.91 13.81 49.23
C GLN A 272 -23.86 14.87 49.81
N GLY A 273 -23.85 16.09 49.26
CA GLY A 273 -24.73 17.18 49.69
C GLY A 273 -24.27 17.87 50.98
N GLY A 274 -24.79 19.08 51.21
CA GLY A 274 -24.36 19.98 52.28
C GLY A 274 -24.91 19.69 53.68
N GLY A 275 -25.82 18.74 53.84
CA GLY A 275 -26.62 18.55 55.04
C GLY A 275 -27.78 19.55 55.14
N GLU A 276 -28.09 20.03 56.35
CA GLU A 276 -29.22 20.95 56.58
C GLU A 276 -29.01 22.29 55.87
N ALA A 277 -29.95 22.68 55.00
CA ALA A 277 -29.93 23.95 54.27
C ALA A 277 -30.42 25.14 55.14
N PRO A 278 -30.02 26.38 54.81
CA PRO A 278 -30.50 27.58 55.50
C PRO A 278 -32.04 27.64 55.58
N LYS A 279 -32.57 28.10 56.72
CA LYS A 279 -34.02 28.19 56.94
C LYS A 279 -34.66 29.40 56.24
N ALA A 280 -33.91 30.50 56.11
CA ALA A 280 -34.38 31.71 55.44
C ALA A 280 -34.66 31.45 53.95
N ILE A 281 -35.78 31.97 53.45
CA ILE A 281 -36.20 31.78 52.05
C ILE A 281 -35.18 32.31 51.05
N SER A 282 -34.54 33.43 51.37
CA SER A 282 -33.49 34.03 50.56
C SER A 282 -32.24 33.14 50.50
N GLY A 283 -31.86 32.54 51.63
CA GLY A 283 -30.75 31.57 51.70
C GLY A 283 -31.07 30.28 50.93
N ARG A 284 -32.32 29.81 50.95
CA ARG A 284 -32.76 28.65 50.14
C ARG A 284 -32.69 28.93 48.65
N MET A 285 -33.08 30.12 48.21
CA MET A 285 -33.00 30.49 46.79
C MET A 285 -31.53 30.53 46.31
N LEU A 286 -30.63 31.06 47.14
CA LEU A 286 -29.18 31.05 46.85
C LEU A 286 -28.64 29.62 46.75
N VAL A 287 -28.97 28.75 47.72
CA VAL A 287 -28.54 27.35 47.71
C VAL A 287 -29.12 26.58 46.52
N ALA A 288 -30.38 26.81 46.16
CA ALA A 288 -31.01 26.19 44.99
C ALA A 288 -30.30 26.61 43.68
N ALA A 289 -29.98 27.90 43.52
CA ALA A 289 -29.20 28.39 42.38
C ALA A 289 -27.78 27.79 42.35
N TYR A 290 -27.15 27.66 43.52
CA TYR A 290 -25.83 27.03 43.64
C TYR A 290 -25.86 25.54 43.30
N TRP A 291 -26.87 24.79 43.75
CA TRP A 291 -27.05 23.39 43.38
C TRP A 291 -27.30 23.22 41.89
N LEU A 292 -28.10 24.08 41.27
CA LEU A 292 -28.28 24.07 39.82
C LEU A 292 -26.94 24.29 39.10
N PHE A 293 -26.15 25.28 39.55
CA PHE A 293 -24.80 25.53 39.02
C PHE A 293 -23.88 24.31 39.16
N VAL A 294 -23.82 23.69 40.34
CA VAL A 294 -22.98 22.50 40.61
C VAL A 294 -23.39 21.34 39.69
N VAL A 295 -24.68 21.06 39.56
CA VAL A 295 -25.19 19.98 38.69
C VAL A 295 -24.80 20.22 37.23
N LEU A 296 -24.98 21.45 36.72
CA LEU A 296 -24.62 21.80 35.34
C LEU A 296 -23.11 21.70 35.10
N MET A 297 -22.30 22.12 36.08
CA MET A 297 -20.84 22.03 36.00
C MET A 297 -20.35 20.58 36.04
N LEU A 298 -20.90 19.75 36.93
CA LEU A 298 -20.57 18.32 37.00
C LEU A 298 -20.97 17.60 35.70
N ALA A 299 -22.16 17.87 35.15
CA ALA A 299 -22.61 17.29 33.89
C ALA A 299 -21.71 17.70 32.71
N THR A 300 -21.23 18.94 32.69
CA THR A 300 -20.31 19.43 31.66
C THR A 300 -18.93 18.80 31.81
N PHE A 301 -18.44 18.64 33.04
CA PHE A 301 -17.18 17.95 33.32
C PHE A 301 -17.20 16.49 32.86
N THR A 302 -18.27 15.75 33.16
CA THR A 302 -18.41 14.35 32.74
C THR A 302 -18.54 14.22 31.23
N ALA A 303 -19.28 15.12 30.56
CA ALA A 303 -19.38 15.17 29.10
C ALA A 303 -18.02 15.45 28.44
N ASN A 304 -17.28 16.46 28.92
CA ASN A 304 -15.98 16.81 28.38
C ASN A 304 -14.94 15.72 28.64
N LEU A 305 -14.97 15.06 29.79
CA LEU A 305 -14.10 13.92 30.11
C LEU A 305 -14.38 12.76 29.14
N ALA A 306 -15.65 12.44 28.90
CA ALA A 306 -16.03 11.39 27.95
C ALA A 306 -15.58 11.72 26.52
N ALA A 307 -15.80 12.96 26.07
CA ALA A 307 -15.36 13.43 24.76
C ALA A 307 -13.83 13.42 24.61
N PHE A 308 -13.11 13.79 25.67
CA PHE A 308 -11.64 13.78 25.66
C PHE A 308 -11.11 12.34 25.49
N LEU A 309 -11.67 11.37 26.23
CA LEU A 309 -11.25 9.97 26.14
C LEU A 309 -11.53 9.34 24.76
N THR A 310 -12.54 9.82 24.02
CA THR A 310 -12.84 9.32 22.67
C THR A 310 -11.96 9.98 21.60
N VAL A 311 -11.76 11.30 21.67
CA VAL A 311 -10.93 12.06 20.71
C VAL A 311 -9.46 11.60 20.73
N GLU A 312 -8.93 11.29 21.91
CA GLU A 312 -7.56 10.80 22.04
C GLU A 312 -7.31 9.45 21.32
N ARG A 313 -8.34 8.69 20.94
CA ARG A 313 -8.16 7.47 20.15
C ARG A 313 -8.01 7.72 18.64
N MET A 314 -8.34 8.92 18.15
CA MET A 314 -8.50 9.20 16.72
C MET A 314 -7.36 9.95 16.03
N GLN A 315 -6.29 10.35 16.73
CA GLN A 315 -5.24 11.16 16.12
C GLN A 315 -4.05 10.31 15.64
N THR A 316 -4.08 9.95 14.35
CA THR A 316 -2.87 9.66 13.57
C THR A 316 -2.30 11.00 13.07
N PRO A 317 -1.00 11.31 13.28
CA PRO A 317 -0.45 12.63 12.94
C PRO A 317 -0.50 12.94 11.44
N VAL A 318 -0.43 11.91 10.59
CA VAL A 318 -0.43 12.04 9.12
C VAL A 318 -1.27 10.92 8.52
N GLN A 319 -2.12 11.25 7.55
CA GLN A 319 -2.93 10.28 6.81
C GLN A 319 -2.67 10.29 5.29
N SER A 320 -2.01 11.33 4.79
CA SER A 320 -1.71 11.45 3.36
C SER A 320 -0.32 12.01 3.10
N LEU A 321 0.22 11.69 1.93
CA LEU A 321 1.48 12.24 1.45
C LEU A 321 1.43 13.78 1.34
N GLU A 322 0.27 14.35 0.96
CA GLU A 322 0.10 15.80 0.91
C GLU A 322 0.21 16.45 2.30
N GLN A 323 -0.33 15.80 3.34
CA GLN A 323 -0.14 16.27 4.71
C GLN A 323 1.32 16.16 5.14
N LEU A 324 2.02 15.09 4.75
CA LEU A 324 3.44 14.90 5.02
C LEU A 324 4.30 15.99 4.34
N ALA A 325 3.99 16.34 3.10
CA ALA A 325 4.72 17.35 2.33
C ALA A 325 4.55 18.77 2.87
N ARG A 326 3.39 19.09 3.48
CA ARG A 326 3.11 20.43 4.02
C ARG A 326 3.71 20.66 5.40
N GLN A 327 3.96 19.60 6.17
CA GLN A 327 4.59 19.71 7.47
C GLN A 327 6.11 19.63 7.38
N SER A 328 6.78 20.23 8.36
CA SER A 328 8.24 20.15 8.52
C SER A 328 8.65 19.47 9.83
N ARG A 329 7.69 18.94 10.60
CA ARG A 329 7.95 18.34 11.91
C ARG A 329 8.46 16.91 11.81
N ILE A 330 7.88 16.12 10.91
CA ILE A 330 8.21 14.71 10.75
C ILE A 330 9.25 14.61 9.65
N ASN A 331 10.42 14.09 10.00
CA ASN A 331 11.45 13.77 9.02
C ASN A 331 11.09 12.45 8.34
N TYR A 332 11.42 12.31 7.05
CA TYR A 332 11.13 11.09 6.33
C TYR A 332 12.21 10.73 5.33
N THR A 333 12.37 9.43 5.11
CA THR A 333 13.42 8.89 4.23
C THR A 333 12.92 7.76 3.35
N VAL A 334 13.71 7.45 2.33
CA VAL A 334 13.52 6.28 1.47
C VAL A 334 14.83 5.52 1.39
N VAL A 335 14.76 4.27 0.95
CA VAL A 335 15.96 3.47 0.66
C VAL A 335 16.66 4.07 -0.56
N LYS A 336 17.97 4.31 -0.43
CA LYS A 336 18.81 4.88 -1.47
C LYS A 336 18.76 3.99 -2.72
N ASP A 337 18.72 4.63 -3.89
CA ASP A 337 18.72 4.00 -5.20
C ASP A 337 17.58 2.97 -5.45
N SER A 338 16.55 2.96 -4.61
CA SER A 338 15.35 2.13 -4.80
C SER A 338 14.39 2.70 -5.84
N ASP A 339 13.49 1.86 -6.37
CA ASP A 339 12.36 2.29 -7.23
C ASP A 339 11.61 3.50 -6.66
N THR A 340 11.41 3.54 -5.33
CA THR A 340 10.69 4.62 -4.66
C THR A 340 11.50 5.91 -4.65
N HIS A 341 12.82 5.82 -4.48
CA HIS A 341 13.71 6.97 -4.57
C HIS A 341 13.76 7.53 -6.00
N GLN A 342 13.92 6.65 -6.99
CA GLN A 342 13.87 7.01 -8.41
C GLN A 342 12.52 7.62 -8.79
N TYR A 343 11.40 7.09 -8.29
CA TYR A 343 10.06 7.65 -8.50
C TYR A 343 9.99 9.12 -8.06
N PHE A 344 10.47 9.46 -6.87
CA PHE A 344 10.47 10.85 -6.39
C PHE A 344 11.43 11.75 -7.18
N MET A 345 12.57 11.23 -7.63
CA MET A 345 13.48 11.97 -8.51
C MET A 345 12.82 12.26 -9.87
N ASN A 346 12.17 11.27 -10.48
CA ASN A 346 11.48 11.40 -11.77
C ASN A 346 10.28 12.35 -11.66
N MET A 347 9.50 12.28 -10.58
CA MET A 347 8.38 13.20 -10.35
C MET A 347 8.85 14.64 -10.12
N LYS A 348 9.95 14.84 -9.39
CA LYS A 348 10.56 16.18 -9.23
C LYS A 348 11.06 16.72 -10.57
N PHE A 349 11.67 15.88 -11.41
CA PHE A 349 12.09 16.27 -12.76
C PHE A 349 10.89 16.64 -13.65
N ALA A 350 9.79 15.89 -13.57
CA ALA A 350 8.56 16.20 -14.26
C ALA A 350 7.94 17.53 -13.79
N GLU A 351 7.90 17.78 -12.47
CA GLU A 351 7.47 19.08 -11.90
C GLU A 351 8.32 20.24 -12.44
N ASP A 352 9.65 20.13 -12.39
CA ASP A 352 10.57 21.15 -12.90
C ASP A 352 10.36 21.41 -14.40
N THR A 353 10.12 20.36 -15.18
CA THR A 353 9.89 20.46 -16.63
C THR A 353 8.56 21.14 -16.93
N LEU A 354 7.48 20.76 -16.23
CA LEU A 354 6.17 21.40 -16.35
C LEU A 354 6.25 22.87 -15.95
N TYR A 355 6.97 23.20 -14.87
CA TYR A 355 7.18 24.57 -14.44
C TYR A 355 7.93 25.39 -15.50
N ARG A 356 9.00 24.85 -16.09
CA ARG A 356 9.75 25.50 -17.17
C ARG A 356 8.88 25.73 -18.42
N MET A 357 8.17 24.70 -18.88
CA MET A 357 7.27 24.82 -20.04
C MET A 357 6.17 25.84 -19.80
N TRP A 358 5.56 25.82 -18.61
CA TRP A 358 4.54 26.80 -18.24
C TRP A 358 5.12 28.22 -18.21
N LYS A 359 6.31 28.40 -17.63
CA LYS A 359 6.99 29.70 -17.59
C LYS A 359 7.29 30.23 -19.00
N GLU A 360 7.76 29.38 -19.90
CA GLU A 360 8.01 29.75 -21.30
C GLU A 360 6.71 30.11 -22.03
N LEU A 361 5.65 29.31 -21.88
CA LEU A 361 4.34 29.60 -22.45
C LEU A 361 3.79 30.93 -21.92
N ALA A 362 3.89 31.19 -20.61
CA ALA A 362 3.40 32.41 -19.99
C ALA A 362 4.17 33.65 -20.46
N LEU A 363 5.50 33.56 -20.59
CA LEU A 363 6.35 34.67 -21.04
C LEU A 363 6.24 34.92 -22.55
N ASN A 364 6.03 33.88 -23.36
CA ASN A 364 5.92 33.98 -24.81
C ASN A 364 4.48 34.31 -25.29
N ALA A 365 3.44 34.08 -24.48
CA ALA A 365 2.03 34.38 -24.78
C ALA A 365 1.67 35.88 -24.90
N SER A 366 2.66 36.72 -25.19
CA SER A 366 2.63 38.19 -25.28
C SER A 366 1.54 38.81 -26.17
N LYS A 367 0.80 38.02 -26.95
CA LYS A 367 -0.29 38.49 -27.81
C LYS A 367 -1.70 38.12 -27.32
N ASP A 368 -1.84 37.18 -26.38
CA ASP A 368 -3.13 36.57 -26.01
C ASP A 368 -3.30 36.46 -24.47
N PHE A 369 -2.86 37.47 -23.72
CA PHE A 369 -2.90 37.51 -22.24
C PHE A 369 -4.29 37.23 -21.63
N LYS A 370 -5.39 37.46 -22.37
CA LYS A 370 -6.74 37.13 -21.90
C LYS A 370 -7.01 35.63 -21.81
N LYS A 371 -6.35 34.81 -22.64
CA LYS A 371 -6.56 33.35 -22.67
C LYS A 371 -5.78 32.64 -21.55
N PHE A 372 -4.62 33.18 -21.18
CA PHE A 372 -3.77 32.63 -20.15
C PHE A 372 -3.92 33.45 -18.87
N ARG A 373 -4.84 33.03 -17.99
CA ARG A 373 -4.91 33.56 -16.61
C ARG A 373 -3.77 32.95 -15.80
N ILE A 374 -2.62 33.63 -15.85
CA ILE A 374 -1.34 33.19 -15.28
C ILE A 374 -1.44 32.87 -13.77
N TRP A 375 -2.34 33.53 -13.03
CA TRP A 375 -2.44 33.38 -11.58
C TRP A 375 -3.31 32.20 -11.09
N ASP A 376 -4.09 31.57 -11.98
CA ASP A 376 -5.10 30.60 -11.56
C ASP A 376 -4.68 29.13 -11.73
N TYR A 377 -3.48 28.85 -12.26
CA TYR A 377 -2.97 27.49 -12.34
C TYR A 377 -1.88 27.26 -11.27
N PRO A 378 -2.24 26.65 -10.12
CA PRO A 378 -1.28 26.32 -9.09
C PRO A 378 -0.48 25.09 -9.53
N ILE A 379 0.70 25.30 -10.13
CA ILE A 379 1.73 24.27 -10.17
C ILE A 379 2.18 24.09 -8.72
N LYS A 380 1.73 23.02 -8.07
CA LYS A 380 2.13 22.71 -6.70
C LYS A 380 3.49 21.99 -6.76
N GLU A 381 4.52 22.55 -6.14
CA GLU A 381 5.86 21.95 -6.04
C GLU A 381 5.91 20.90 -4.91
N GLN A 382 5.07 19.86 -4.99
CA GLN A 382 4.94 18.89 -3.89
C GLN A 382 6.12 17.93 -3.84
N TYR A 383 6.49 17.35 -4.98
CA TYR A 383 7.55 16.36 -5.05
C TYR A 383 8.93 16.99 -4.86
N GLY A 384 9.11 18.25 -5.27
CA GLY A 384 10.30 19.04 -4.94
C GLY A 384 10.55 19.16 -3.44
N HIS A 385 9.53 19.53 -2.65
CA HIS A 385 9.64 19.60 -1.20
C HIS A 385 9.89 18.24 -0.56
N ILE A 386 9.22 17.19 -1.04
CA ILE A 386 9.39 15.82 -0.56
C ILE A 386 10.83 15.34 -0.77
N LEU A 387 11.36 15.50 -1.97
CA LEU A 387 12.72 15.07 -2.30
C LEU A 387 13.78 15.86 -1.50
N LEU A 388 13.56 17.16 -1.27
CA LEU A 388 14.43 17.96 -0.40
C LEU A 388 14.42 17.45 1.04
N ALA A 389 13.25 17.11 1.58
CA ALA A 389 13.12 16.56 2.92
C ALA A 389 13.81 15.19 3.04
N ILE A 390 13.62 14.31 2.05
CA ILE A 390 14.32 13.02 1.94
C ILE A 390 15.84 13.22 1.95
N ASN A 391 16.35 14.13 1.12
CA ASN A 391 17.78 14.41 1.03
C ASN A 391 18.33 15.03 2.32
N SER A 392 17.55 15.88 2.99
CA SER A 392 17.92 16.47 4.28
C SER A 392 18.01 15.44 5.40
N SER A 393 17.16 14.41 5.34
CA SER A 393 17.13 13.31 6.31
C SER A 393 18.12 12.17 5.98
N GLN A 394 18.79 12.26 4.83
CA GLN A 394 19.69 11.27 4.24
C GLN A 394 19.00 9.93 3.90
N PRO A 395 18.94 9.52 2.62
CA PRO A 395 18.43 8.21 2.24
C PRO A 395 19.20 7.07 2.93
N VAL A 396 18.46 6.11 3.49
CA VAL A 396 19.04 4.96 4.19
C VAL A 396 19.58 3.93 3.21
N ALA A 397 20.61 3.17 3.60
CA ALA A 397 21.19 2.17 2.69
C ALA A 397 20.30 0.94 2.52
N ASP A 398 19.57 0.56 3.56
CA ASP A 398 18.74 -0.64 3.58
C ASP A 398 17.42 -0.42 4.33
N ALA A 399 16.39 -1.18 3.97
CA ALA A 399 15.06 -1.07 4.58
C ALA A 399 15.10 -1.35 6.10
N LYS A 400 15.96 -2.26 6.54
CA LYS A 400 16.13 -2.61 7.96
C LYS A 400 16.63 -1.44 8.79
N GLU A 401 17.53 -0.62 8.23
CA GLU A 401 18.02 0.60 8.87
C GLU A 401 16.90 1.65 8.96
N GLY A 402 16.12 1.82 7.89
CA GLY A 402 14.95 2.68 7.89
C GLY A 402 13.94 2.33 8.99
N PHE A 403 13.59 1.06 9.12
CA PHE A 403 12.69 0.60 10.20
C PHE A 403 13.29 0.78 11.59
N ALA A 404 14.60 0.56 11.77
CA ALA A 404 15.28 0.81 13.04
C ALA A 404 15.25 2.29 13.43
N ASN A 405 15.41 3.20 12.45
CA ASN A 405 15.30 4.64 12.68
C ASN A 405 13.87 5.05 13.07
N VAL A 406 12.86 4.51 12.39
CA VAL A 406 11.45 4.72 12.77
C VAL A 406 11.19 4.22 14.20
N ASP A 407 11.76 3.06 14.57
CA ASP A 407 11.61 2.49 15.90
C ASP A 407 12.30 3.29 17.01
N ALA A 408 13.43 3.92 16.72
CA ALA A 408 14.11 4.79 17.68
C ALA A 408 13.28 6.05 18.03
N HIS A 409 12.38 6.49 17.14
CA HIS A 409 11.60 7.72 17.32
C HIS A 409 10.21 7.44 17.94
N GLU A 410 10.15 7.37 19.27
CA GLU A 410 8.92 7.04 20.03
C GLU A 410 7.74 8.00 19.83
N ASN A 411 8.01 9.24 19.45
CA ASN A 411 7.03 10.30 19.30
C ASN A 411 6.42 10.40 17.89
N ALA A 412 6.71 9.45 17.00
CA ALA A 412 6.26 9.47 15.60
C ALA A 412 6.79 10.69 14.81
N ASP A 413 8.00 11.17 15.16
CA ASP A 413 8.65 12.32 14.52
C ASP A 413 9.54 11.90 13.31
N TYR A 414 9.58 10.60 12.97
CA TYR A 414 10.33 10.05 11.83
C TYR A 414 9.49 9.01 11.07
N ALA A 415 9.60 8.99 9.73
CA ALA A 415 8.78 8.18 8.82
C ALA A 415 9.54 7.55 7.64
#